data_AF-A0A5N6SGF1-F1
#
_entry.id   AF-A0A5N6SGF1-F1
#
_cell.length_a   1.000
_cell.length_b   1.000
_cell.length_c   1.000
_cell.angle_alpha   90.00
_cell.angle_beta   90.00
_cell.angle_gamma   90.00
#
_symmetry.space_group_name_H-M   'P 1'
#
loop_
_entity.id
_entity.type
_entity.pdbx_description
1 polymer ?
#
loop_
_entity_poly.entity_id
_entity_poly.type
_entity_poly.pdbx_seq_one_letter_code
_entity_poly.pdbx_strand_id
1 'polypeptide(L)'
;MSQRHAYTAEDILRETVQGLASLKAFFAYDKSGLVLHMARAAKQNRRLGLGFGQKGKHPTLEDLFIRLLTCLCWAQRLEVECFATTITANSYGLAAHLSRCYGMEHNYVTANYFRCGRQLRKIERNVGVEDCSIVLLPSLAKLLWLPDREILRLIDLLSGSFMPTLSSNKQMIEEFHQYRQLYNTVSNRSVSSLF
;
A
#
# COMPACT_ATOMS: atom_id res chain seq x y z
N MET A 1 23.21 18.45 -5.26
CA MET A 1 22.11 17.55 -4.85
C MET A 1 22.71 16.16 -4.65
N SER A 2 22.67 15.61 -3.43
CA SER A 2 23.20 14.27 -3.15
C SER A 2 22.47 13.24 -4.02
N GLN A 3 23.22 12.44 -4.79
CA GLN A 3 22.70 11.26 -5.47
C GLN A 3 22.21 10.29 -4.40
N ARG A 4 20.91 10.35 -4.07
CA ARG A 4 20.27 9.32 -3.24
C ARG A 4 20.53 7.98 -3.93
N HIS A 5 21.26 7.10 -3.24
CA HIS A 5 21.43 5.73 -3.71
C HIS A 5 20.04 5.11 -3.91
N ALA A 6 19.84 4.52 -5.08
CA ALA A 6 18.61 3.81 -5.37
C ALA A 6 18.55 2.57 -4.47
N TYR A 7 17.47 2.42 -3.69
CA TYR A 7 17.24 1.22 -2.88
C TYR A 7 17.15 -0.02 -3.76
N THR A 8 17.62 -1.16 -3.24
CA THR A 8 17.53 -2.47 -3.91
C THR A 8 16.45 -3.36 -3.28
N ALA A 9 16.09 -4.44 -3.98
CA ALA A 9 15.21 -5.47 -3.41
C ALA A 9 15.77 -6.08 -2.11
N GLU A 10 17.09 -6.25 -2.01
CA GLU A 10 17.76 -6.74 -0.80
C GLU A 10 17.66 -5.76 0.36
N ASP A 11 17.72 -4.45 0.11
CA ASP A 11 17.53 -3.44 1.15
C ASP A 11 16.12 -3.53 1.77
N ILE A 12 15.11 -3.77 0.91
CA ILE A 12 13.72 -3.99 1.31
C ILE A 12 13.58 -5.22 2.21
N LEU A 13 14.15 -6.36 1.79
CA LEU A 13 14.07 -7.59 2.56
C LEU A 13 14.84 -7.51 3.88
N ARG A 14 16.01 -6.86 3.88
CA ARG A 14 16.80 -6.66 5.10
C ARG A 14 16.02 -5.83 6.12
N GLU A 15 15.45 -4.71 5.71
CA GLU A 15 14.65 -3.85 6.60
C GLU A 15 13.36 -4.55 7.05
N THR A 16 12.75 -5.34 6.17
CA THR A 16 11.61 -6.18 6.52
C THR A 16 11.99 -7.13 7.66
N VAL A 17 13.05 -7.92 7.51
CA VAL A 17 13.50 -8.86 8.55
C VAL A 17 13.81 -8.16 9.87
N GLN A 18 14.47 -7.00 9.81
CA GLN A 18 14.77 -6.19 11.00
C GLN A 18 13.51 -5.64 11.68
N GLY A 19 12.48 -5.30 10.91
CA GLY A 19 11.23 -4.72 11.41
C GLY A 19 10.14 -5.72 11.79
N LEU A 20 10.28 -7.00 11.43
CA LEU A 20 9.24 -8.02 11.66
C LEU A 20 8.86 -8.18 13.13
N ALA A 21 9.82 -8.12 14.06
CA ALA A 21 9.53 -8.24 15.49
C ALA A 21 8.62 -7.09 15.98
N SER A 22 8.94 -5.85 15.60
CA SER A 22 8.14 -4.67 15.92
C SER A 22 6.76 -4.73 15.25
N LEU A 23 6.68 -5.25 14.03
CA LEU A 23 5.42 -5.45 13.33
C LEU A 23 4.54 -6.50 14.03
N LYS A 24 5.11 -7.61 14.47
CA LYS A 24 4.38 -8.60 15.28
C LYS A 24 3.88 -8.01 16.59
N ALA A 25 4.71 -7.22 17.29
CA ALA A 25 4.31 -6.51 18.49
C ALA A 25 3.17 -5.51 18.22
N PHE A 26 3.19 -4.85 17.06
CA PHE A 26 2.10 -3.98 16.63
C PHE A 26 0.78 -4.76 16.50
N PHE A 27 0.79 -5.97 15.93
CA PHE A 27 -0.39 -6.84 15.81
C PHE A 27 -0.79 -7.57 17.11
N ALA A 28 -0.04 -7.42 18.21
CA ALA A 28 -0.41 -8.02 19.49
C ALA A 28 -1.72 -7.47 20.10
N TYR A 29 -2.23 -6.36 19.56
CA TYR A 29 -3.49 -5.74 19.98
C TYR A 29 -4.42 -5.55 18.77
N ASP A 30 -5.72 -5.57 18.99
CA ASP A 30 -6.72 -5.30 17.94
C ASP A 30 -6.53 -3.91 17.32
N LYS A 31 -6.65 -3.83 16.00
CA LYS A 31 -6.55 -2.58 15.21
C LYS A 31 -7.89 -2.15 14.61
N SER A 32 -8.97 -2.88 14.87
CA SER A 32 -10.30 -2.59 14.31
C SER A 32 -10.75 -1.16 14.58
N GLY A 33 -10.56 -0.64 15.81
CA GLY A 33 -10.91 0.74 16.16
C GLY A 33 -10.16 1.79 15.32
N LEU A 34 -8.85 1.61 15.15
CA LEU A 34 -8.01 2.46 14.31
C LEU A 34 -8.46 2.38 12.83
N VAL A 35 -8.67 1.17 12.32
CA VAL A 35 -9.10 0.92 10.94
C VAL A 35 -10.46 1.58 10.67
N LEU A 36 -11.43 1.42 11.57
CA LEU A 36 -12.76 2.03 11.47
C LEU A 36 -12.69 3.56 11.45
N HIS A 37 -11.91 4.14 12.37
CA HIS A 37 -11.73 5.58 12.44
C HIS A 37 -11.17 6.12 11.11
N MET A 38 -10.10 5.51 10.62
CA MET A 38 -9.43 5.95 9.40
C MET A 38 -10.27 5.70 8.14
N ALA A 39 -11.00 4.59 8.06
CA ALA A 39 -11.89 4.31 6.94
C ALA A 39 -13.06 5.32 6.86
N ARG A 40 -13.65 5.69 8.01
CA ARG A 40 -14.68 6.75 8.08
C ARG A 40 -14.12 8.11 7.67
N ALA A 41 -12.93 8.43 8.15
CA ALA A 41 -12.27 9.68 7.79
C ALA A 41 -11.91 9.71 6.29
N ALA A 42 -11.50 8.57 5.69
CA ALA A 42 -11.21 8.44 4.27
C ALA A 42 -12.47 8.54 3.40
N LYS A 43 -13.63 8.13 3.92
CA LYS A 43 -14.95 8.31 3.26
C LYS A 43 -15.31 9.79 3.14
N GLN A 44 -14.97 10.60 4.14
CA GLN A 44 -15.24 12.05 4.16
C GLN A 44 -14.18 12.84 3.39
N ASN A 45 -12.92 12.46 3.52
CA ASN A 45 -11.79 13.07 2.84
C ASN A 45 -10.96 12.01 2.13
N ARG A 46 -11.11 11.90 0.81
CA ARG A 46 -10.38 10.90 0.02
C ARG A 46 -8.86 11.13 -0.03
N ARG A 47 -8.37 12.28 0.47
CA ARG A 47 -6.94 12.61 0.60
C ARG A 47 -6.31 12.01 1.87
N LEU A 48 -7.11 11.42 2.76
CA LEU A 48 -6.65 10.86 4.03
C LEU A 48 -5.67 9.70 3.78
N GLY A 49 -4.51 9.75 4.44
CA GLY A 49 -3.39 8.80 4.22
C GLY A 49 -2.34 9.25 3.20
N LEU A 50 -2.60 10.31 2.42
CA LEU A 50 -1.62 10.90 1.48
C LEU A 50 -0.89 12.10 2.06
N GLY A 51 -1.64 12.90 2.81
CA GLY A 51 -1.07 13.99 3.58
C GLY A 51 -0.77 13.45 4.95
N PHE A 52 0.48 13.12 5.24
CA PHE A 52 1.08 13.32 6.56
C PHE A 52 2.60 13.09 6.47
N GLY A 53 3.26 13.94 5.71
CA GLY A 53 4.64 14.30 6.00
C GLY A 53 4.63 15.54 6.87
N GLN A 54 4.42 15.40 8.19
CA GLN A 54 4.94 16.44 9.07
C GLN A 54 6.45 16.44 8.87
N LYS A 55 6.97 17.48 8.21
CA LYS A 55 8.42 17.68 8.06
C LYS A 55 9.07 17.50 9.43
N GLY A 56 10.00 16.53 9.54
CA GLY A 56 10.83 16.34 10.72
C GLY A 56 10.51 15.13 11.62
N LYS A 57 9.42 14.39 11.38
CA LYS A 57 9.14 13.14 12.14
C LYS A 57 9.25 11.90 11.26
N HIS A 58 9.97 10.89 11.74
CA HIS A 58 9.93 9.55 11.15
C HIS A 58 8.51 8.98 11.33
N PRO A 59 7.92 8.36 10.28
CA PRO A 59 6.57 7.81 10.38
C PRO A 59 6.54 6.66 11.39
N THR A 60 5.50 6.61 12.20
CA THR A 60 5.23 5.50 13.12
C THR A 60 4.75 4.25 12.37
N LEU A 61 4.72 3.08 13.02
CA LEU A 61 4.12 1.88 12.44
C LEU A 61 2.63 2.07 12.14
N GLU A 62 1.90 2.83 12.96
CA GLU A 62 0.50 3.20 12.70
C GLU A 62 0.38 4.03 11.42
N ASP A 63 1.24 5.04 11.24
CA ASP A 63 1.25 5.85 10.01
C ASP A 63 1.50 4.99 8.77
N LEU A 64 2.48 4.08 8.85
CA LEU A 64 2.80 3.17 7.75
C LEU A 64 1.64 2.21 7.49
N PHE A 65 1.03 1.66 8.53
CA PHE A 65 -0.09 0.72 8.44
C PHE A 65 -1.29 1.33 7.71
N ILE A 66 -1.66 2.55 8.10
CA ILE A 66 -2.72 3.29 7.41
C ILE A 66 -2.36 3.61 5.97
N ARG A 67 -1.11 4.02 5.70
CA ARG A 67 -0.65 4.27 4.32
C ARG A 67 -0.75 3.01 3.46
N LEU A 68 -0.40 1.83 4.00
CA LEU A 68 -0.53 0.57 3.30
C LEU A 68 -1.99 0.28 2.93
N LEU A 69 -2.91 0.39 3.90
CA LEU A 69 -4.35 0.21 3.66
C LEU A 69 -4.87 1.17 2.59
N THR A 70 -4.49 2.44 2.64
CA THR A 70 -4.88 3.44 1.63
C THR A 70 -4.32 3.08 0.24
N CYS A 71 -3.04 2.71 0.14
CA CYS A 71 -2.40 2.29 -1.11
C CYS A 71 -3.15 1.12 -1.76
N LEU A 72 -3.46 0.07 -0.99
CA LEU A 72 -4.15 -1.12 -1.49
C LEU A 72 -5.60 -0.83 -1.87
N CYS A 73 -6.32 -0.06 -1.05
CA CYS A 73 -7.69 0.36 -1.33
C CYS A 73 -7.77 1.10 -2.67
N TRP A 74 -6.85 2.04 -2.89
CA TRP A 74 -6.78 2.78 -4.15
C TRP A 74 -6.39 1.94 -5.34
N ALA A 75 -5.42 1.04 -5.18
CA ALA A 75 -5.04 0.12 -6.25
C ALA A 75 -6.20 -0.79 -6.65
N GLN A 76 -7.01 -1.24 -5.69
CA GLN A 76 -8.23 -2.01 -5.95
C GLN A 76 -9.29 -1.17 -6.67
N ARG A 77 -9.55 0.07 -6.24
CA ARG A 77 -10.49 0.97 -6.94
C ARG A 77 -10.04 1.23 -8.36
N LEU A 78 -8.73 1.41 -8.55
CA LEU A 78 -8.11 1.58 -9.85
C LEU A 78 -8.38 0.42 -10.79
N GLU A 79 -8.21 -0.81 -10.30
CA GLU A 79 -8.51 -2.01 -11.07
C GLU A 79 -9.98 -1.98 -11.52
N VAL A 80 -10.92 -1.68 -10.62
CA VAL A 80 -12.37 -1.66 -10.93
C VAL A 80 -12.77 -0.49 -11.86
N GLU A 81 -12.26 0.72 -11.60
CA GLU A 81 -12.62 1.95 -12.34
C GLU A 81 -11.97 1.98 -13.74
N CYS A 82 -10.74 1.47 -13.92
CA CYS A 82 -10.10 1.39 -15.23
C CYS A 82 -10.83 0.48 -16.21
N PHE A 83 -11.49 -0.59 -15.75
CA PHE A 83 -12.31 -1.43 -16.64
C PHE A 83 -13.63 -0.77 -17.03
N ALA A 84 -14.09 0.24 -16.29
CA ALA A 84 -15.32 0.98 -16.61
C ALA A 84 -15.10 2.10 -17.64
N THR A 85 -13.85 2.57 -17.82
CA THR A 85 -13.53 3.64 -18.77
C THR A 85 -12.50 3.15 -19.79
N THR A 86 -12.86 3.14 -21.07
CA THR A 86 -12.06 2.78 -22.26
C THR A 86 -10.86 3.70 -22.53
N ILE A 87 -10.11 4.10 -21.49
CA ILE A 87 -9.01 5.05 -21.58
C ILE A 87 -7.70 4.29 -21.40
N THR A 88 -7.08 3.93 -22.52
CA THR A 88 -5.67 3.52 -22.62
C THR A 88 -4.77 4.73 -22.35
N ALA A 89 -4.70 5.18 -21.10
CA ALA A 89 -3.80 6.25 -20.70
C ALA A 89 -2.41 5.66 -20.37
N ASN A 90 -1.38 6.20 -21.02
CA ASN A 90 0.01 6.10 -20.56
C ASN A 90 0.09 6.35 -19.04
N SER A 91 1.00 5.67 -18.34
CA SER A 91 1.08 5.60 -16.87
C SER A 91 0.96 6.94 -16.11
N TYR A 92 1.42 8.05 -16.71
CA TYR A 92 1.26 9.42 -16.21
C TYR A 92 -0.19 9.93 -16.29
N GLY A 93 -0.90 9.62 -17.36
CA GLY A 93 -2.31 9.97 -17.55
C GLY A 93 -3.22 9.27 -16.55
N LEU A 94 -2.90 8.04 -16.15
CA LEU A 94 -3.69 7.33 -15.14
C LEU A 94 -3.57 7.97 -13.76
N ALA A 95 -2.35 8.26 -13.29
CA ALA A 95 -2.15 8.92 -12.00
C ALA A 95 -2.79 10.33 -11.98
N ALA A 96 -2.70 11.08 -13.08
CA ALA A 96 -3.33 12.39 -13.22
C ALA A 96 -4.87 12.32 -13.29
N HIS A 97 -5.42 11.31 -13.98
CA HIS A 97 -6.86 11.05 -14.01
C HIS A 97 -7.40 10.73 -12.61
N LEU A 98 -6.76 9.81 -11.89
CA LEU A 98 -7.14 9.48 -10.52
C LEU A 98 -7.05 10.70 -9.61
N SER A 99 -5.94 11.44 -9.70
CA SER A 99 -5.77 12.66 -8.90
C SER A 99 -7.02 13.54 -9.06
N ARG A 100 -7.50 13.76 -10.29
CA ARG A 100 -8.75 14.50 -10.57
C ARG A 100 -10.01 13.81 -10.01
N CYS A 101 -10.21 12.51 -10.22
CA CYS A 101 -11.37 11.75 -9.71
C CYS A 101 -11.48 11.78 -8.18
N TYR A 102 -10.34 11.93 -7.50
CA TYR A 102 -10.24 12.03 -6.05
C TYR A 102 -10.16 13.49 -5.56
N GLY A 103 -10.30 14.48 -6.44
CA GLY A 103 -10.24 15.91 -6.11
C GLY A 103 -8.88 16.33 -5.56
N MET A 104 -7.79 15.77 -6.10
CA MET A 104 -6.41 15.97 -5.66
C MET A 104 -5.59 16.62 -6.75
N GLU A 105 -4.67 17.48 -6.35
CA GLU A 105 -3.65 17.97 -7.27
C GLU A 105 -2.72 16.83 -7.67
N HIS A 106 -2.48 16.73 -8.97
CA HIS A 106 -1.50 15.79 -9.48
C HIS A 106 -0.11 16.33 -9.20
N ASN A 107 0.60 15.67 -8.28
CA ASN A 107 1.99 15.96 -7.96
C ASN A 107 2.79 14.66 -7.78
N TYR A 108 4.10 14.77 -7.63
CA TYR A 108 5.00 13.62 -7.51
C TYR A 108 4.67 12.71 -6.31
N VAL A 109 4.16 13.27 -5.21
CA VAL A 109 3.80 12.51 -4.00
C VAL A 109 2.60 11.63 -4.32
N THR A 110 1.51 12.24 -4.78
CA THR A 110 0.28 11.53 -5.12
C THR A 110 0.53 10.46 -6.18
N ALA A 111 1.34 10.77 -7.21
CA ALA A 111 1.73 9.81 -8.24
C ALA A 111 2.49 8.59 -7.67
N ASN A 112 3.40 8.81 -6.72
CA ASN A 112 4.16 7.73 -6.09
C ASN A 112 3.30 6.84 -5.20
N TYR A 113 2.30 7.38 -4.51
CA TYR A 113 1.35 6.56 -3.72
C TYR A 113 0.52 5.65 -4.63
N PHE A 114 -0.01 6.17 -5.75
CA PHE A 114 -0.72 5.33 -6.73
C PHE A 114 0.19 4.26 -7.34
N ARG A 115 1.43 4.63 -7.66
CA ARG A 115 2.43 3.68 -8.16
C ARG A 115 2.70 2.59 -7.12
N CYS A 116 2.93 2.96 -5.86
CA CYS A 116 3.19 2.02 -4.77
C CYS A 116 2.03 1.03 -4.58
N GLY A 117 0.78 1.50 -4.52
CA GLY A 117 -0.39 0.61 -4.46
C GLY A 117 -0.41 -0.43 -5.59
N ARG A 118 -0.16 -0.01 -6.84
CA ARG A 118 -0.07 -0.94 -7.98
C ARG A 118 1.08 -1.93 -7.85
N GLN A 119 2.24 -1.50 -7.39
CA GLN A 119 3.38 -2.39 -7.19
C GLN A 119 3.13 -3.40 -6.06
N LEU A 120 2.49 -2.99 -4.97
CA LEU A 120 2.10 -3.91 -3.89
C LEU A 120 1.13 -4.99 -4.39
N ARG A 121 0.10 -4.61 -5.16
CA ARG A 121 -0.81 -5.56 -5.80
C ARG A 121 -0.09 -6.47 -6.78
N LYS A 122 0.86 -5.94 -7.55
CA LYS A 122 1.72 -6.74 -8.43
C LYS A 122 2.52 -7.77 -7.63
N ILE A 123 3.11 -7.39 -6.50
CA ILE A 123 3.84 -8.29 -5.62
C ILE A 123 2.92 -9.41 -5.12
N GLU A 124 1.80 -9.08 -4.49
CA GLU A 124 0.84 -10.07 -3.96
C GLU A 124 0.41 -11.08 -5.03
N ARG A 125 0.07 -10.61 -6.23
CA ARG A 125 -0.37 -11.47 -7.35
C ARG A 125 0.72 -12.42 -7.84
N ASN A 126 1.96 -11.94 -7.97
CA ASN A 126 3.05 -12.77 -8.53
C ASN A 126 3.68 -13.68 -7.47
N VAL A 127 3.65 -13.29 -6.20
CA VAL A 127 4.05 -14.15 -5.08
C VAL A 127 2.98 -15.22 -4.79
N GLY A 128 1.73 -14.96 -5.15
CA GLY A 128 0.62 -15.91 -4.94
C GLY A 128 0.13 -15.94 -3.49
N VAL A 129 0.50 -14.95 -2.68
CA VAL A 129 0.05 -14.79 -1.29
C VAL A 129 -0.63 -13.44 -1.18
N GLU A 130 -1.96 -13.46 -1.11
CA GLU A 130 -2.74 -12.24 -0.92
C GLU A 130 -2.34 -11.56 0.40
N ASP A 131 -2.32 -10.22 0.40
CA ASP A 131 -2.05 -9.41 1.58
C ASP A 131 -0.67 -9.61 2.21
N CYS A 132 0.25 -10.32 1.55
CA CYS A 132 1.64 -10.46 1.97
C CYS A 132 2.39 -9.13 2.01
N SER A 133 1.87 -8.09 1.36
CA SER A 133 2.40 -6.72 1.43
C SER A 133 2.55 -6.19 2.86
N ILE A 134 1.79 -6.71 3.83
CA ILE A 134 1.94 -6.33 5.25
C ILE A 134 3.32 -6.67 5.81
N VAL A 135 3.95 -7.76 5.37
CA VAL A 135 5.30 -8.08 5.87
C VAL A 135 6.31 -7.03 5.42
N LEU A 136 6.04 -6.34 4.31
CA LEU A 136 6.90 -5.28 3.77
C LEU A 136 6.67 -3.93 4.45
N LEU A 137 5.75 -3.83 5.42
CA LEU A 137 5.38 -2.57 6.08
C LEU A 137 6.59 -1.77 6.60
N PRO A 138 7.61 -2.39 7.26
CA PRO A 138 8.78 -1.65 7.74
C PRO A 138 9.53 -0.92 6.62
N SER A 139 9.47 -1.46 5.40
CA SER A 139 10.16 -0.96 4.21
C SER A 139 9.27 -0.13 3.28
N LEU A 140 8.00 0.12 3.66
CA LEU A 140 7.01 0.78 2.80
C LEU A 140 7.48 2.15 2.28
N ALA A 141 8.18 2.90 3.12
CA ALA A 141 8.73 4.20 2.74
C ALA A 141 9.74 4.10 1.58
N LYS A 142 10.51 3.01 1.50
CA LYS A 142 11.48 2.75 0.43
C LYS A 142 10.81 2.16 -0.81
N LEU A 143 9.79 1.31 -0.63
CA LEU A 143 8.98 0.75 -1.73
C LEU A 143 8.38 1.83 -2.64
N LEU A 144 8.00 2.98 -2.08
CA LEU A 144 7.53 4.14 -2.85
C LEU A 144 8.53 4.58 -3.95
N TRP A 145 9.82 4.39 -3.70
CA TRP A 145 10.92 4.86 -4.55
C TRP A 145 11.65 3.74 -5.27
N LEU A 146 11.24 2.48 -5.07
CA LEU A 146 11.90 1.34 -5.67
C LEU A 146 11.64 1.34 -7.20
N PRO A 147 12.67 1.20 -8.06
CA PRO A 147 12.47 1.16 -9.51
C PRO A 147 11.85 -0.17 -9.97
N ASP A 148 11.21 -0.17 -11.14
CA ASP A 148 10.40 -1.33 -11.59
C ASP A 148 11.23 -2.63 -11.74
N ARG A 149 12.51 -2.52 -12.13
CA ARG A 149 13.43 -3.67 -12.20
C ARG A 149 13.65 -4.33 -10.84
N GLU A 150 13.71 -3.53 -9.78
CA GLU A 150 13.92 -4.00 -8.42
C GLU A 150 12.62 -4.57 -7.83
N ILE A 151 11.45 -4.11 -8.31
CA ILE A 151 10.17 -4.77 -7.96
C ILE A 151 10.12 -6.19 -8.52
N LEU A 152 10.58 -6.42 -9.76
CA LEU A 152 10.66 -7.78 -10.32
C LEU A 152 11.61 -8.66 -9.50
N ARG A 153 12.81 -8.14 -9.18
CA ARG A 153 13.77 -8.83 -8.33
C ARG A 153 13.21 -9.13 -6.93
N LEU A 154 12.46 -8.20 -6.34
CA LEU A 154 11.79 -8.39 -5.06
C LEU A 154 10.75 -9.51 -5.13
N ILE A 155 9.97 -9.59 -6.21
CA ILE A 155 9.03 -10.68 -6.44
C ILE A 155 9.76 -12.03 -6.47
N ASP A 156 10.85 -12.12 -7.25
CA ASP A 156 11.61 -13.37 -7.37
C ASP A 156 12.18 -13.82 -6.02
N LEU A 157 12.72 -12.89 -5.22
CA LEU A 157 13.23 -13.17 -3.88
C LEU A 157 12.11 -13.57 -2.91
N LEU A 158 10.94 -12.92 -3.00
CA LEU A 158 9.78 -13.23 -2.17
C LEU A 158 9.23 -14.64 -2.45
N SER A 159 9.08 -14.98 -3.73
CA SER A 159 8.59 -16.28 -4.19
C SER A 159 9.61 -17.41 -4.01
N GLY A 160 10.90 -17.09 -4.01
CA GLY A 160 11.98 -18.05 -3.80
C GLY A 160 12.39 -18.18 -2.34
N SER A 161 13.36 -17.37 -1.92
CA SER A 161 14.05 -17.54 -0.64
C SER A 161 13.28 -16.99 0.57
N PHE A 162 12.30 -16.10 0.37
CA PHE A 162 11.56 -15.48 1.46
C PHE A 162 10.25 -16.19 1.84
N MET A 163 9.82 -17.20 1.07
CA MET A 163 8.58 -17.94 1.32
C MET A 163 8.48 -18.49 2.76
N PRO A 164 9.53 -19.08 3.37
CA PRO A 164 9.47 -19.53 4.77
C PRO A 164 9.12 -18.41 5.75
N THR A 165 9.60 -17.19 5.49
CA THR A 165 9.27 -16.00 6.28
C THR A 165 7.80 -15.64 6.10
N LEU A 166 7.27 -15.65 4.88
CA LEU A 166 5.84 -15.40 4.64
C LEU A 166 4.97 -16.44 5.36
N SER A 167 5.30 -17.72 5.25
CA SER A 167 4.59 -18.80 5.94
C SER A 167 4.62 -18.64 7.47
N SER A 168 5.77 -18.25 8.03
CA SER A 168 5.93 -18.00 9.48
C SER A 168 5.17 -16.78 9.99
N ASN A 169 4.64 -15.95 9.09
CA ASN A 169 3.86 -14.75 9.40
C ASN A 169 2.41 -14.86 8.90
N LYS A 170 1.94 -16.07 8.56
CA LYS A 170 0.60 -16.31 7.99
C LYS A 170 -0.54 -15.71 8.83
N GLN A 171 -0.51 -15.88 10.15
CA GLN A 171 -1.56 -15.33 11.03
C GLN A 171 -1.66 -13.79 10.90
N MET A 172 -0.54 -13.09 10.90
CA MET A 172 -0.52 -11.63 10.75
C MET A 172 -1.04 -11.19 9.37
N ILE A 173 -0.75 -11.98 8.32
CA ILE A 173 -1.29 -11.76 6.97
C ILE A 173 -2.82 -11.94 6.98
N GLU A 174 -3.34 -12.97 7.65
CA GLU A 174 -4.79 -13.21 7.80
C GLU A 174 -5.49 -12.11 8.61
N GLU A 175 -4.89 -11.65 9.71
CA GLU A 175 -5.41 -10.51 10.47
C GLU A 175 -5.42 -9.23 9.62
N PHE A 176 -4.36 -8.99 8.84
CA PHE A 176 -4.32 -7.86 7.93
C PHE A 176 -5.39 -7.94 6.84
N HIS A 177 -5.67 -9.14 6.31
CA HIS A 177 -6.76 -9.35 5.36
C HIS A 177 -8.10 -8.86 5.92
N GLN A 178 -8.40 -9.21 7.18
CA GLN A 178 -9.63 -8.76 7.86
C GLN A 178 -9.68 -7.23 7.99
N TYR A 179 -8.57 -6.61 8.39
CA TYR A 179 -8.48 -5.15 8.48
C TYR A 179 -8.64 -4.47 7.11
N ARG A 180 -8.06 -5.03 6.05
CA ARG A 180 -8.22 -4.52 4.68
C ARG A 180 -9.67 -4.63 4.21
N GLN A 181 -10.33 -5.76 4.46
CA GLN A 181 -11.76 -5.94 4.16
C GLN A 181 -12.62 -4.93 4.92
N LEU A 182 -12.36 -4.72 6.21
CA LEU A 182 -13.06 -3.73 7.03
C LEU A 182 -12.86 -2.32 6.50
N TYR A 183 -11.61 -1.95 6.20
CA TYR A 183 -11.26 -0.64 5.64
C TYR A 183 -11.99 -0.39 4.32
N ASN A 184 -11.95 -1.36 3.40
CA ASN A 184 -12.60 -1.27 2.10
C ASN A 184 -14.12 -1.17 2.23
N THR A 185 -14.74 -2.00 3.07
CA THR A 185 -16.20 -1.99 3.30
C THR A 185 -16.68 -0.64 3.80
N VAL A 186 -15.96 -0.03 4.74
CA VAL A 186 -16.38 1.24 5.35
C VAL A 186 -16.04 2.45 4.48
N SER A 187 -14.88 2.44 3.82
CA SER A 187 -14.42 3.55 2.98
C SER A 187 -15.05 3.57 1.59
N ASN A 188 -15.54 2.44 1.09
CA ASN A 188 -16.33 2.39 -0.14
C ASN A 188 -17.72 2.98 0.12
N ARG A 189 -18.20 3.84 -0.78
CA ARG A 189 -19.64 4.05 -0.89
C ARG A 189 -20.20 2.80 -1.54
N SER A 190 -21.28 2.25 -0.98
CA SER A 190 -22.20 1.48 -1.81
C SER A 190 -22.57 2.37 -3.00
N VAL A 191 -22.48 1.85 -4.21
CA VAL A 191 -23.14 2.45 -5.38
C VAL A 191 -24.63 2.26 -5.15
N SER A 192 -25.18 3.02 -4.22
CA SER A 192 -26.61 3.08 -3.95
C SER A 192 -27.07 4.44 -4.47
N SER A 193 -28.04 4.38 -5.38
CA SER A 193 -28.76 5.46 -6.07
C SER A 193 -27.98 6.25 -7.13
N LEU A 194 -27.73 5.61 -8.27
CA LEU A 194 -27.92 6.22 -9.59
C LEU A 194 -28.70 5.21 -10.46
N PHE A 195 -29.93 4.93 -10.03
CA PHE A 195 -31.04 4.62 -10.92
C PHE A 195 -32.01 5.78 -10.80
#